data_AF-A0A5M4AVA7-F1
#
_entry.id   AF-A0A5M4AVA7-F1
#
_cell.length_a   1.000
_cell.length_b   1.000
_cell.length_c   1.000
_cell.angle_alpha   90.00
_cell.angle_beta   90.00
_cell.angle_gamma   90.00
#
_symmetry.space_group_name_H-M   'P 1'
#
loop_
_entity.id
_entity.type
_entity.pdbx_description
1 polymer ?
#
loop_
_entity_poly.entity_id
_entity_poly.type
_entity_poly.pdbx_seq_one_letter_code
_entity_poly.pdbx_strand_id
1 'polypeptide(L)'
;MKNRIEYLVRWKRRLGLLWVVLIFLTSISLGQRGQKSKTDQDWFFYPLTYLSKPDMASPSVLKYGTEAILVMKKDSTFGIVSVTVENGEPLLYSNQFKWMMGKGQQLGVDGGDFPALAKTGLHDEAELEGKERITGFPVRIINEIGRPNGFSRAGFMAEDEDILSVLEGDNQLARAMGLTHPQMAKPLFHIWNLVLKEIELKHWKRFYDNIPVIFYNGHQLNFKAERSKGWQVSIFQDEIQGNFDFTISRKLTPEEKTFLDEHYSRLSDVQRDKLEKKLTSLYFSEMAPYYIMRYGFYEGHTAYRAEPVAIAFIFGLKKLSELDAACNHDLLGVLTKHFTK
;
A
#
# COMPACT_ATOMS: atom_id res chain seq x y z
N MET A 1 14.83 58.78 -29.16
CA MET A 1 15.31 57.50 -28.59
C MET A 1 14.21 56.55 -28.11
N LYS A 2 13.01 57.01 -27.70
CA LYS A 2 11.90 56.12 -27.25
C LYS A 2 11.33 55.17 -28.32
N ASN A 3 11.33 55.54 -29.61
CA ASN A 3 10.71 54.71 -30.66
C ASN A 3 11.54 53.50 -31.15
N ARG A 4 12.82 53.36 -30.73
CA ARG A 4 13.64 52.20 -31.12
C ARG A 4 13.50 50.99 -30.20
N ILE A 5 13.01 51.17 -28.97
CA ILE A 5 12.89 50.08 -27.98
C ILE A 5 11.61 49.26 -28.21
N GLU A 6 10.50 49.88 -28.63
CA GLU A 6 9.25 49.15 -28.88
C GLU A 6 9.33 48.20 -30.08
N TYR A 7 10.15 48.51 -31.08
CA TYR A 7 10.33 47.64 -32.26
C TYR A 7 11.08 46.33 -31.92
N LEU A 8 12.04 46.38 -30.99
CA LEU A 8 12.81 45.21 -30.56
C LEU A 8 11.99 44.24 -29.69
N VAL A 9 11.05 44.75 -28.88
CA VAL A 9 10.17 43.91 -28.05
C VAL A 9 9.12 43.18 -28.90
N ARG A 10 8.62 43.82 -29.96
CA ARG A 10 7.62 43.23 -30.86
C ARG A 10 8.21 42.13 -31.76
N TRP A 11 9.50 42.21 -32.08
CA TRP A 11 10.21 41.20 -32.89
C TRP A 11 10.49 39.91 -32.11
N LYS A 12 10.88 40.01 -30.83
CA LYS A 12 11.10 38.83 -29.96
C LYS A 12 9.84 37.98 -29.75
N ARG A 13 8.65 38.60 -29.70
CA ARG A 13 7.37 37.86 -29.55
C ARG A 13 6.97 37.09 -30.81
N ARG A 14 7.34 37.56 -32.01
CA ARG A 14 7.03 36.86 -33.27
C ARG A 14 8.00 35.70 -33.55
N LEU A 15 9.27 35.82 -33.17
CA LEU A 15 10.24 34.72 -33.26
C LEU A 15 9.95 33.59 -32.26
N GLY A 16 9.50 33.91 -31.04
CA GLY A 16 9.10 32.90 -30.06
C GLY A 16 7.91 32.04 -30.51
N LEU A 17 6.95 32.63 -31.23
CA LEU A 17 5.78 31.90 -31.76
C LEU A 17 6.16 30.97 -32.92
N LEU A 18 7.14 31.35 -33.74
CA LEU A 18 7.61 30.54 -34.89
C LEU A 18 8.39 29.29 -34.44
N TRP A 19 9.11 29.36 -33.33
CA TRP A 19 9.80 28.20 -32.75
C TRP A 19 8.82 27.18 -32.13
N VAL A 20 7.73 27.63 -31.51
CA VAL A 20 6.70 26.72 -30.96
C VAL A 20 5.95 25.97 -32.07
N VAL A 21 5.72 26.60 -33.22
CA VAL A 21 5.06 25.94 -34.37
C VAL A 21 6.00 24.95 -35.09
N LEU A 22 7.31 25.21 -35.13
CA LEU A 22 8.27 24.28 -35.77
C LEU A 22 8.47 22.98 -34.97
N ILE A 23 8.34 23.02 -33.63
CA ILE A 23 8.42 21.83 -32.78
C ILE A 23 7.18 20.93 -32.98
N PHE A 24 6.02 21.51 -33.31
CA PHE A 24 4.81 20.73 -33.57
C PHE A 24 4.78 20.06 -34.96
N LEU A 25 5.41 20.65 -35.98
CA LEU A 25 5.35 20.13 -37.35
C LEU A 25 6.34 18.97 -37.65
N THR A 26 7.41 18.82 -36.86
CA THR A 26 8.34 17.68 -37.02
C THR A 26 7.81 16.37 -36.40
N SER A 27 6.72 16.43 -35.63
CA SER A 27 6.13 15.26 -34.97
C SER A 27 5.15 14.47 -35.85
N ILE A 28 4.85 14.93 -37.07
CA ILE A 28 3.83 14.32 -37.95
C ILE A 28 4.45 13.36 -39.00
N SER A 29 5.78 13.31 -39.13
CA SER A 29 6.48 12.58 -40.21
C SER A 29 7.34 11.42 -39.70
N LEU A 30 6.74 10.39 -39.08
CA LEU A 30 7.40 9.07 -38.86
C LEU A 30 6.35 7.96 -38.70
N GLY A 31 5.53 7.79 -39.75
CA GLY A 31 4.64 6.66 -39.93
C GLY A 31 5.38 5.45 -40.48
N GLN A 32 6.07 4.72 -39.60
CA GLN A 32 6.30 3.26 -39.64
C GLN A 32 7.01 2.87 -38.33
N ARG A 33 6.30 3.05 -37.22
CA ARG A 33 6.72 2.55 -35.92
C ARG A 33 6.36 1.07 -35.89
N GLY A 34 7.35 0.19 -36.11
CA GLY A 34 7.21 -1.21 -35.72
C GLY A 34 6.70 -1.28 -34.28
N GLN A 35 5.86 -2.27 -33.98
CA GLN A 35 5.37 -2.53 -32.61
C GLN A 35 6.58 -2.76 -31.69
N LYS A 36 7.20 -1.69 -31.19
CA LYS A 36 8.04 -1.76 -30.00
C LYS A 36 7.13 -2.32 -28.92
N SER A 37 7.56 -3.40 -28.29
CA SER A 37 6.84 -3.94 -27.14
C SER A 37 6.59 -2.80 -26.16
N LYS A 38 5.40 -2.73 -25.56
CA LYS A 38 5.02 -1.67 -24.60
C LYS A 38 6.05 -1.49 -23.46
N THR A 39 6.89 -2.49 -23.22
CA THR A 39 8.00 -2.49 -22.26
C THR A 39 9.18 -1.57 -22.62
N ASP A 40 9.28 -1.10 -23.86
CA ASP A 40 10.38 -0.26 -24.36
C ASP A 40 10.03 1.23 -24.46
N GLN A 41 8.85 1.62 -23.99
CA GLN A 41 8.45 3.02 -23.96
C GLN A 41 9.16 3.76 -22.80
N ASP A 42 9.77 4.90 -23.11
CA ASP A 42 10.33 5.79 -22.09
C ASP A 42 9.18 6.51 -21.37
N TRP A 43 9.00 6.20 -20.09
CA TRP A 43 8.01 6.85 -19.23
C TRP A 43 8.64 8.02 -18.49
N PHE A 44 7.94 9.16 -18.47
CA PHE A 44 8.22 10.25 -17.54
C PHE A 44 7.68 9.88 -16.15
N PHE A 45 8.58 9.86 -15.17
CA PHE A 45 8.23 9.62 -13.78
C PHE A 45 7.80 10.91 -13.07
N TYR A 46 6.96 10.74 -12.07
CA TYR A 46 6.55 11.76 -11.13
C TYR A 46 7.80 12.43 -10.49
N PRO A 47 7.88 13.77 -10.44
CA PRO A 47 6.77 14.74 -10.42
C PRO A 47 6.20 15.17 -11.78
N LEU A 48 6.73 14.68 -12.90
CA LEU A 48 6.14 14.95 -14.21
C LEU A 48 4.76 14.30 -14.33
N THR A 49 3.85 14.97 -15.03
CA THR A 49 2.46 14.53 -15.17
C THR A 49 2.01 14.45 -16.62
N TYR A 50 0.99 13.64 -16.86
CA TYR A 50 0.30 13.46 -18.12
C TYR A 50 -1.08 14.09 -18.06
N LEU A 51 -1.51 14.70 -19.17
CA LEU A 51 -2.86 15.28 -19.29
C LEU A 51 -3.95 14.23 -19.51
N SER A 52 -3.57 13.03 -19.96
CA SER A 52 -4.46 11.89 -20.17
C SER A 52 -3.90 10.64 -19.51
N LYS A 53 -4.77 9.71 -19.10
CA LYS A 53 -4.36 8.45 -18.48
C LYS A 53 -3.42 7.67 -19.41
N PRO A 54 -2.16 7.40 -19.01
CA PRO A 54 -1.27 6.52 -19.76
C PRO A 54 -1.85 5.11 -19.90
N ASP A 55 -1.65 4.48 -21.07
CA ASP A 55 -1.98 3.07 -21.30
C ASP A 55 -0.87 2.16 -20.72
N MET A 56 -0.77 2.19 -19.40
CA MET A 56 0.20 1.45 -18.61
C MET A 56 -0.54 0.54 -17.63
N ALA A 57 -0.17 -0.74 -17.59
CA ALA A 57 -0.62 -1.62 -16.52
C ALA A 57 -0.09 -1.10 -15.17
N SER A 58 -0.88 -1.20 -14.11
CA SER A 58 -0.46 -0.73 -12.80
C SER A 58 -0.86 -1.74 -11.74
N PRO A 59 0.05 -2.19 -10.85
CA PRO A 59 1.50 -1.93 -10.91
C PRO A 59 2.14 -2.51 -12.18
N SER A 60 3.32 -2.04 -12.54
CA SER A 60 4.16 -2.67 -13.55
C SER A 60 5.61 -2.71 -13.11
N VAL A 61 6.34 -3.73 -13.57
CA VAL A 61 7.80 -3.78 -13.46
C VAL A 61 8.40 -3.26 -14.76
N LEU A 62 9.11 -2.15 -14.66
CA LEU A 62 9.78 -1.46 -15.77
C LEU A 62 11.24 -1.96 -15.90
N LYS A 63 12.02 -1.31 -16.77
CA LYS A 63 13.44 -1.64 -16.96
C LYS A 63 14.19 -1.61 -15.61
N TYR A 64 15.16 -2.52 -15.49
CA TYR A 64 15.99 -2.68 -14.28
C TYR A 64 15.23 -3.07 -13.01
N GLY A 65 14.03 -3.64 -13.13
CA GLY A 65 13.24 -4.08 -11.98
C GLY A 65 12.54 -2.96 -11.22
N THR A 66 12.50 -1.74 -11.77
CA THR A 66 11.78 -0.62 -11.15
C THR A 66 10.29 -0.90 -11.13
N GLU A 67 9.68 -0.93 -9.96
CA GLU A 67 8.24 -1.09 -9.83
C GLU A 67 7.59 0.29 -9.86
N ALA A 68 6.50 0.41 -10.60
CA ALA A 68 5.80 1.67 -10.76
C ALA A 68 4.29 1.50 -10.66
N ILE A 69 3.64 2.50 -10.05
CA ILE A 69 2.19 2.63 -10.02
C ILE A 69 1.73 3.88 -10.75
N LEU A 70 0.54 3.81 -11.32
CA LEU A 70 -0.14 4.93 -11.94
C LEU A 70 -1.05 5.58 -10.91
N VAL A 71 -1.00 6.90 -10.83
CA VAL A 71 -1.81 7.71 -9.93
C VAL A 71 -2.54 8.81 -10.68
N MET A 72 -3.67 9.27 -10.14
CA MET A 72 -4.35 10.48 -10.58
C MET A 72 -4.32 11.49 -9.45
N LYS A 73 -3.86 12.70 -9.77
CA LYS A 73 -3.75 13.83 -8.86
C LYS A 73 -5.09 14.55 -8.71
N LYS A 74 -5.17 15.41 -7.69
CA LYS A 74 -6.34 16.27 -7.42
C LYS A 74 -6.70 17.21 -8.57
N ASP A 75 -5.72 17.61 -9.38
CA ASP A 75 -5.92 18.42 -10.59
C ASP A 75 -6.32 17.59 -11.82
N SER A 76 -6.66 16.31 -11.64
CA SER A 76 -7.03 15.34 -12.69
C SER A 76 -5.90 15.01 -13.69
N THR A 77 -4.66 15.42 -13.42
CA THR A 77 -3.49 14.94 -14.17
C THR A 77 -3.00 13.60 -13.63
N PHE A 78 -2.27 12.85 -14.45
CA PHE A 78 -1.79 11.51 -14.11
C PHE A 78 -0.28 11.51 -13.86
N GLY A 79 0.19 10.67 -12.95
CA GLY A 79 1.61 10.49 -12.67
C GLY A 79 2.01 9.02 -12.62
N ILE A 80 3.25 8.71 -12.98
CA ILE A 80 3.84 7.37 -12.83
C ILE A 80 4.85 7.46 -11.69
N VAL A 81 4.60 6.80 -10.57
CA VAL A 81 5.42 6.89 -9.37
C VAL A 81 6.26 5.62 -9.23
N SER A 82 7.57 5.77 -9.08
CA SER A 82 8.44 4.64 -8.72
C SER A 82 8.20 4.26 -7.26
N VAL A 83 7.86 2.99 -7.04
CA VAL A 83 7.45 2.46 -5.74
C VAL A 83 8.13 1.13 -5.40
N THR A 84 9.24 0.81 -6.08
CA THR A 84 10.05 -0.40 -5.86
C THR A 84 10.20 -0.74 -4.39
N VAL A 85 9.80 -1.95 -4.01
CA VAL A 85 10.04 -2.47 -2.66
C VAL A 85 11.51 -2.86 -2.55
N GLU A 86 12.24 -2.11 -1.74
CA GLU A 86 13.69 -2.28 -1.57
C GLU A 86 14.12 -1.78 -0.20
N ASN A 87 15.28 -2.26 0.25
CA ASN A 87 15.92 -1.66 1.41
C ASN A 87 16.51 -0.30 1.01
N GLY A 88 16.49 0.65 1.93
CA GLY A 88 17.07 1.95 1.69
C GLY A 88 17.54 2.60 2.98
N GLU A 89 17.59 3.93 2.98
CA GLU A 89 18.00 4.70 4.14
C GLU A 89 17.18 4.32 5.38
N PRO A 90 17.79 4.34 6.58
CA PRO A 90 17.07 4.02 7.82
C PRO A 90 15.84 4.88 8.05
N LEU A 91 14.84 4.27 8.69
CA LEU A 91 13.62 4.91 9.11
C LEU A 91 13.85 5.55 10.50
N LEU A 92 14.33 6.81 10.55
CA LEU A 92 14.61 7.49 11.82
C LEU A 92 13.56 8.56 12.12
N TYR A 93 12.66 8.25 13.03
CA TYR A 93 11.70 9.20 13.61
C TYR A 93 12.34 10.10 14.67
N SER A 94 13.49 10.69 14.38
CA SER A 94 14.15 11.60 15.30
C SER A 94 13.72 13.05 15.03
N ASN A 95 13.23 13.73 16.06
CA ASN A 95 13.01 15.18 16.02
C ASN A 95 14.31 15.97 15.84
N GLN A 96 15.47 15.35 16.13
CA GLN A 96 16.79 15.95 15.92
C GLN A 96 17.22 15.85 14.45
N PHE A 97 16.82 14.78 13.75
CA PHE A 97 17.08 14.56 12.33
C PHE A 97 15.76 14.50 11.57
N LYS A 98 15.09 15.66 11.43
CA LYS A 98 13.77 15.84 10.79
C LYS A 98 13.66 15.33 9.33
N TRP A 99 14.72 14.76 8.76
CA TRP A 99 14.89 14.51 7.34
C TRP A 99 15.19 13.06 6.98
N MET A 100 15.24 12.13 7.95
CA MET A 100 15.55 10.72 7.69
C MET A 100 14.29 9.83 7.75
N MET A 101 13.37 10.08 6.82
CA MET A 101 12.25 9.17 6.54
C MET A 101 12.64 8.31 5.32
N GLY A 102 13.48 7.30 5.55
CA GLY A 102 13.92 6.39 4.51
C GLY A 102 13.01 5.18 4.32
N LYS A 103 13.42 4.26 3.44
CA LYS A 103 12.69 3.02 3.19
C LYS A 103 12.90 1.97 4.30
N GLY A 104 13.94 2.09 5.12
CA GLY A 104 14.30 1.07 6.11
C GLY A 104 14.60 -0.28 5.45
N GLN A 105 14.35 -1.38 6.16
CA GLN A 105 14.52 -2.74 5.63
C GLN A 105 13.18 -3.32 5.16
N GLN A 106 12.68 -2.87 3.98
CA GLN A 106 11.39 -3.33 3.43
C GLN A 106 11.42 -4.79 2.97
N LEU A 107 12.60 -5.33 2.67
CA LEU A 107 12.80 -6.73 2.28
C LEU A 107 13.26 -7.60 3.47
N GLY A 108 13.37 -7.01 4.66
CA GLY A 108 13.78 -7.73 5.86
C GLY A 108 12.68 -8.69 6.31
N VAL A 109 13.01 -9.98 6.36
CA VAL A 109 12.25 -10.99 7.09
C VAL A 109 13.07 -11.40 8.30
N ASP A 110 12.45 -11.55 9.47
CA ASP A 110 13.19 -12.00 10.66
C ASP A 110 13.43 -13.51 10.56
N GLY A 111 14.42 -13.91 9.77
CA GLY A 111 14.80 -15.31 9.60
C GLY A 111 15.50 -15.92 10.81
N GLY A 112 15.87 -15.10 11.82
CA GLY A 112 16.43 -15.59 13.07
C GLY A 112 15.34 -16.21 13.93
N ASP A 113 14.22 -15.51 14.09
CA ASP A 113 13.06 -16.05 14.78
C ASP A 113 12.15 -16.88 13.89
N PHE A 114 12.03 -16.54 12.60
CA PHE A 114 11.13 -17.21 11.69
C PHE A 114 11.79 -17.79 10.43
N PRO A 115 12.61 -18.85 10.55
CA PRO A 115 13.27 -19.48 9.40
C PRO A 115 12.31 -19.94 8.29
N ALA A 116 11.17 -20.53 8.65
CA ALA A 116 10.18 -20.98 7.66
C ALA A 116 9.59 -19.80 6.87
N LEU A 117 9.25 -18.71 7.58
CA LEU A 117 8.76 -17.47 6.97
C LEU A 117 9.79 -16.88 6.02
N ALA A 118 11.05 -16.76 6.44
CA ALA A 118 12.12 -16.23 5.59
C ALA A 118 12.35 -17.05 4.32
N LYS A 119 12.21 -18.38 4.41
CA LYS A 119 12.43 -19.28 3.27
C LYS A 119 11.24 -19.34 2.32
N THR A 120 10.02 -19.37 2.85
CA THR A 120 8.82 -19.72 2.07
C THR A 120 7.82 -18.57 1.94
N GLY A 121 7.95 -17.53 2.76
CA GLY A 121 6.97 -16.46 2.90
C GLY A 121 5.73 -16.84 3.74
N LEU A 122 5.74 -18.00 4.38
CA LEU A 122 4.69 -18.49 5.30
C LEU A 122 5.35 -19.09 6.56
N HIS A 123 4.66 -19.02 7.69
CA HIS A 123 5.09 -19.69 8.91
C HIS A 123 4.88 -21.20 8.83
N ASP A 124 5.77 -21.94 9.50
CA ASP A 124 5.51 -23.31 9.94
C ASP A 124 4.78 -23.25 11.29
N GLU A 125 3.64 -23.93 11.42
CA GLU A 125 2.83 -23.89 12.64
C GLU A 125 3.57 -24.53 13.83
N ALA A 126 4.39 -25.54 13.57
CA ALA A 126 5.23 -26.16 14.59
C ALA A 126 6.33 -25.21 15.11
N GLU A 127 6.70 -24.19 14.33
CA GLU A 127 7.67 -23.16 14.74
C GLU A 127 7.02 -22.11 15.64
N LEU A 128 5.73 -21.84 15.44
CA LEU A 128 4.92 -20.97 16.30
C LEU A 128 4.53 -21.68 17.61
N GLU A 129 4.30 -22.99 17.56
CA GLU A 129 3.98 -23.79 18.73
C GLU A 129 5.13 -23.77 19.76
N GLY A 130 4.84 -23.29 20.97
CA GLY A 130 5.84 -23.21 22.04
C GLY A 130 6.88 -22.09 21.87
N LYS A 131 6.70 -21.17 20.92
CA LYS A 131 7.58 -20.00 20.77
C LYS A 131 7.53 -19.14 22.04
N GLU A 132 8.64 -19.06 22.76
CA GLU A 132 8.68 -18.28 24.03
C GLU A 132 9.10 -16.82 23.83
N ARG A 133 9.79 -16.52 22.73
CA ARG A 133 10.35 -15.20 22.44
C ARG A 133 10.24 -14.84 20.96
N ILE A 134 10.09 -13.55 20.68
CA ILE A 134 10.19 -12.94 19.36
C ILE A 134 11.06 -11.70 19.53
N THR A 135 12.02 -11.48 18.64
CA THR A 135 13.08 -10.46 18.68
C THR A 135 13.83 -10.38 20.01
N GLY A 136 13.95 -11.54 20.68
CA GLY A 136 14.51 -11.62 22.03
C GLY A 136 13.57 -11.11 23.13
N PHE A 137 12.35 -10.66 22.84
CA PHE A 137 11.31 -10.32 23.82
C PHE A 137 10.44 -11.53 24.19
N PRO A 138 10.13 -11.78 25.47
CA PRO A 138 9.21 -12.84 25.84
C PRO A 138 7.81 -12.60 25.26
N VAL A 139 7.19 -13.63 24.69
CA VAL A 139 5.84 -13.56 24.10
C VAL A 139 4.81 -13.00 25.08
N ARG A 140 4.89 -13.37 26.37
CA ARG A 140 4.01 -12.81 27.41
C ARG A 140 4.07 -11.28 27.51
N ILE A 141 5.25 -10.69 27.31
CA ILE A 141 5.45 -9.24 27.36
C ILE A 141 4.88 -8.60 26.10
N ILE A 142 5.10 -9.21 24.93
CA ILE A 142 4.51 -8.77 23.67
C ILE A 142 2.97 -8.74 23.76
N ASN A 143 2.37 -9.77 24.36
CA ASN A 143 0.93 -9.81 24.61
C ASN A 143 0.46 -8.67 25.52
N GLU A 144 1.17 -8.41 26.62
CA GLU A 144 0.84 -7.35 27.56
C GLU A 144 0.90 -5.96 26.91
N ILE A 145 1.96 -5.66 26.17
CA ILE A 145 2.13 -4.34 25.52
C ILE A 145 1.33 -4.21 24.23
N GLY A 146 0.97 -5.33 23.59
CA GLY A 146 0.21 -5.37 22.35
C GLY A 146 -1.30 -5.22 22.55
N ARG A 147 -1.83 -5.45 23.74
CA ARG A 147 -3.25 -5.27 24.06
C ARG A 147 -3.64 -3.81 24.27
N PRO A 148 -4.95 -3.47 24.30
CA PRO A 148 -5.42 -2.13 24.56
C PRO A 148 -4.83 -1.53 25.84
N ASN A 149 -4.40 -0.27 25.77
CA ASN A 149 -3.73 0.48 26.85
C ASN A 149 -2.32 -0.01 27.23
N GLY A 150 -1.73 -0.94 26.45
CA GLY A 150 -0.30 -1.20 26.47
C GLY A 150 0.46 -0.07 25.77
N PHE A 151 1.10 -0.38 24.64
CA PHE A 151 1.81 0.63 23.84
C PHE A 151 0.89 1.44 22.93
N SER A 152 -0.35 0.99 22.71
CA SER A 152 -1.38 1.70 21.95
C SER A 152 -2.67 1.73 22.76
N ARG A 153 -3.38 2.86 22.74
CA ARG A 153 -4.72 2.96 23.37
C ARG A 153 -5.70 1.96 22.76
N ALA A 154 -5.63 1.74 21.45
CA ALA A 154 -6.48 0.78 20.76
C ALA A 154 -5.95 -0.66 20.84
N GLY A 155 -4.66 -0.83 21.18
CA GLY A 155 -3.94 -2.09 21.04
C GLY A 155 -3.46 -2.34 19.61
N PHE A 156 -2.50 -3.24 19.49
CA PHE A 156 -2.11 -3.93 18.25
C PHE A 156 -2.84 -5.28 18.11
N MET A 157 -3.47 -5.77 19.18
CA MET A 157 -4.33 -6.95 19.21
C MET A 157 -5.53 -6.67 20.10
N ALA A 158 -6.63 -7.41 19.92
CA ALA A 158 -7.77 -7.32 20.82
C ALA A 158 -7.43 -7.86 22.22
N GLU A 159 -8.26 -7.51 23.21
CA GLU A 159 -8.03 -7.84 24.63
C GLU A 159 -7.90 -9.35 24.88
N ASP A 160 -8.67 -10.15 24.14
CA ASP A 160 -8.77 -11.60 24.24
C ASP A 160 -7.80 -12.34 23.31
N GLU A 161 -7.04 -11.62 22.48
CA GLU A 161 -6.08 -12.21 21.55
C GLU A 161 -4.67 -12.33 22.17
N ASP A 162 -3.87 -13.23 21.61
CA ASP A 162 -2.44 -13.36 21.87
C ASP A 162 -1.67 -13.41 20.55
N ILE A 163 -0.40 -13.00 20.58
CA ILE A 163 0.42 -12.82 19.38
C ILE A 163 0.58 -14.10 18.57
N LEU A 164 0.71 -15.26 19.21
CA LEU A 164 0.93 -16.51 18.49
C LEU A 164 -0.36 -16.98 17.81
N SER A 165 -1.51 -16.84 18.47
CA SER A 165 -2.82 -17.12 17.87
C SER A 165 -3.10 -16.21 16.67
N VAL A 166 -2.76 -14.92 16.76
CA VAL A 166 -2.91 -13.99 15.63
C VAL A 166 -1.99 -14.37 14.47
N LEU A 167 -0.70 -14.64 14.73
CA LEU A 167 0.26 -15.07 13.70
C LEU A 167 -0.19 -16.36 13.01
N GLU A 168 -0.68 -17.33 13.78
CA GLU A 168 -1.18 -18.60 13.26
C GLU A 168 -2.43 -18.41 12.38
N GLY A 169 -3.43 -17.66 12.87
CA GLY A 169 -4.64 -17.35 12.12
C GLY A 169 -4.36 -16.58 10.82
N ASP A 170 -3.51 -15.57 10.88
CA ASP A 170 -3.09 -14.79 9.71
C ASP A 170 -2.32 -15.66 8.69
N ASN A 171 -1.45 -16.56 9.15
CA ASN A 171 -0.73 -17.51 8.30
C ASN A 171 -1.67 -18.50 7.61
N GLN A 172 -2.67 -19.01 8.32
CA GLN A 172 -3.69 -19.90 7.75
C GLN A 172 -4.50 -19.18 6.66
N LEU A 173 -4.89 -17.92 6.88
CA LEU A 173 -5.59 -17.13 5.88
C LEU A 173 -4.73 -16.86 4.63
N ALA A 174 -3.47 -16.45 4.80
CA ALA A 174 -2.55 -16.25 3.68
C ALA A 174 -2.40 -17.54 2.85
N ARG A 175 -2.18 -18.68 3.54
CA ARG A 175 -2.07 -20.00 2.92
C ARG A 175 -3.35 -20.41 2.19
N ALA A 176 -4.53 -20.23 2.79
CA ALA A 176 -5.81 -20.58 2.20
C ALA A 176 -6.08 -19.79 0.90
N MET A 177 -5.66 -18.53 0.84
CA MET A 177 -5.74 -17.72 -0.38
C MET A 177 -4.67 -18.09 -1.42
N GLY A 178 -3.71 -18.95 -1.09
CA GLY A 178 -2.55 -19.26 -1.93
C GLY A 178 -1.63 -18.06 -2.13
N LEU A 179 -1.45 -17.27 -1.07
CA LEU A 179 -0.59 -16.08 -1.03
C LEU A 179 0.45 -16.22 0.09
N THR A 180 1.52 -15.44 0.01
CA THR A 180 2.55 -15.34 1.06
C THR A 180 2.48 -13.98 1.76
N HIS A 181 3.02 -13.88 2.99
CA HIS A 181 3.06 -12.59 3.69
C HIS A 181 3.82 -11.51 2.90
N PRO A 182 4.98 -11.78 2.26
CA PRO A 182 5.63 -10.80 1.38
C PRO A 182 4.76 -10.32 0.21
N GLN A 183 3.96 -11.22 -0.40
CA GLN A 183 3.02 -10.82 -1.46
C GLN A 183 1.93 -9.88 -0.93
N MET A 184 1.50 -10.06 0.31
CA MET A 184 0.50 -9.23 0.99
C MET A 184 1.07 -7.88 1.46
N ALA A 185 2.32 -7.85 1.93
CA ALA A 185 3.00 -6.62 2.34
C ALA A 185 3.30 -5.70 1.16
N LYS A 186 3.62 -6.26 -0.01
CA LYS A 186 4.04 -5.53 -1.21
C LYS A 186 3.11 -4.38 -1.64
N PRO A 187 1.79 -4.57 -1.82
CA PRO A 187 0.90 -3.45 -2.16
C PRO A 187 0.92 -2.34 -1.11
N LEU A 188 1.03 -2.68 0.17
CA LEU A 188 1.11 -1.71 1.25
C LEU A 188 2.44 -0.94 1.23
N PHE A 189 3.56 -1.60 0.91
CA PHE A 189 4.83 -0.92 0.65
C PHE A 189 4.75 0.01 -0.58
N HIS A 190 3.99 -0.34 -1.62
CA HIS A 190 3.80 0.59 -2.74
C HIS A 190 3.10 1.88 -2.30
N ILE A 191 2.09 1.78 -1.41
CA ILE A 191 1.45 2.96 -0.81
C ILE A 191 2.43 3.74 0.05
N TRP A 192 3.23 3.06 0.87
CA TRP A 192 4.22 3.73 1.70
C TRP A 192 5.31 4.44 0.87
N ASN A 193 5.82 3.79 -0.18
CA ASN A 193 6.81 4.37 -1.08
C ASN A 193 6.27 5.57 -1.87
N LEU A 194 4.99 5.56 -2.22
CA LEU A 194 4.31 6.74 -2.76
C LEU A 194 4.34 7.92 -1.77
N VAL A 195 4.05 7.66 -0.49
CA VAL A 195 4.08 8.67 0.58
C VAL A 195 5.50 9.20 0.79
N LEU A 196 6.50 8.31 0.85
CA LEU A 196 7.91 8.69 0.93
C LEU A 196 8.31 9.61 -0.23
N LYS A 197 7.83 9.33 -1.45
CA LYS A 197 8.09 10.20 -2.60
C LYS A 197 7.49 11.60 -2.43
N GLU A 198 6.29 11.70 -1.86
CA GLU A 198 5.65 12.99 -1.58
C GLU A 198 6.32 13.77 -0.46
N ILE A 199 6.92 13.07 0.52
CA ILE A 199 7.77 13.67 1.55
C ILE A 199 9.07 14.21 0.94
N GLU A 200 9.74 13.42 0.09
CA GLU A 200 10.96 13.81 -0.64
C GLU A 200 10.73 15.09 -1.46
N LEU A 201 9.58 15.18 -2.14
CA LEU A 201 9.17 16.33 -2.94
C LEU A 201 8.61 17.50 -2.11
N LYS A 202 8.55 17.37 -0.78
CA LYS A 202 8.04 18.38 0.16
C LYS A 202 6.58 18.80 -0.12
N HIS A 203 5.78 17.89 -0.68
CA HIS A 203 4.35 18.09 -0.88
C HIS A 203 3.53 17.75 0.38
N TRP A 204 4.13 17.03 1.31
CA TRP A 204 3.43 16.49 2.46
C TRP A 204 2.91 17.57 3.44
N LYS A 205 1.66 17.40 3.86
CA LYS A 205 0.97 18.19 4.88
C LYS A 205 0.28 17.25 5.87
N ARG A 206 -0.25 17.76 6.98
CA ARG A 206 -0.91 16.93 8.02
C ARG A 206 -2.00 16.02 7.44
N PHE A 207 -2.84 16.58 6.57
CA PHE A 207 -3.82 15.83 5.79
C PHE A 207 -3.39 15.87 4.34
N TYR A 208 -3.23 14.69 3.74
CA TYR A 208 -2.71 14.55 2.40
C TYR A 208 -3.85 14.31 1.40
N ASP A 209 -3.92 15.14 0.36
CA ASP A 209 -4.99 15.10 -0.65
C ASP A 209 -4.49 15.32 -2.10
N ASN A 210 -3.17 15.35 -2.33
CA ASN A 210 -2.61 15.65 -3.66
C ASN A 210 -2.83 14.49 -4.65
N ILE A 211 -2.79 13.25 -4.18
CA ILE A 211 -3.03 12.03 -4.95
C ILE A 211 -4.24 11.30 -4.35
N PRO A 212 -5.48 11.64 -4.77
CA PRO A 212 -6.68 11.00 -4.23
C PRO A 212 -6.94 9.60 -4.80
N VAL A 213 -6.31 9.24 -5.94
CA VAL A 213 -6.63 8.02 -6.68
C VAL A 213 -5.36 7.30 -7.11
N ILE A 214 -5.33 5.99 -6.86
CA ILE A 214 -4.28 5.06 -7.26
C ILE A 214 -4.90 3.99 -8.17
N PHE A 215 -4.24 3.64 -9.26
CA PHE A 215 -4.65 2.51 -10.10
C PHE A 215 -3.86 1.27 -9.69
N TYR A 216 -4.54 0.13 -9.54
CA TYR A 216 -3.89 -1.12 -9.12
C TYR A 216 -4.67 -2.33 -9.63
N ASN A 217 -4.01 -3.23 -10.37
CA ASN A 217 -4.57 -4.41 -11.03
C ASN A 217 -5.90 -4.14 -11.77
N GLY A 218 -5.98 -3.01 -12.47
CA GLY A 218 -7.18 -2.59 -13.21
C GLY A 218 -8.25 -1.89 -12.37
N HIS A 219 -8.10 -1.86 -11.05
CA HIS A 219 -9.01 -1.16 -10.14
C HIS A 219 -8.58 0.28 -9.89
N GLN A 220 -9.57 1.11 -9.54
CA GLN A 220 -9.38 2.47 -9.06
C GLN A 220 -9.55 2.49 -7.54
N LEU A 221 -8.47 2.80 -6.83
CA LEU A 221 -8.44 2.85 -5.37
C LEU A 221 -8.50 4.32 -4.93
N ASN A 222 -9.41 4.65 -4.04
CA ASN A 222 -9.41 5.94 -3.34
C ASN A 222 -8.39 5.89 -2.23
N PHE A 223 -7.53 6.91 -2.16
CA PHE A 223 -6.46 7.01 -1.18
C PHE A 223 -6.65 8.25 -0.31
N LYS A 224 -6.48 8.06 1.00
CA LYS A 224 -6.31 9.12 1.98
C LYS A 224 -5.16 8.78 2.89
N ALA A 225 -4.43 9.80 3.31
CA ALA A 225 -3.39 9.65 4.30
C ALA A 225 -3.36 10.82 5.27
N GLU A 226 -2.98 10.53 6.50
CA GLU A 226 -2.82 11.53 7.53
C GLU A 226 -1.60 11.25 8.39
N ARG A 227 -1.08 12.32 9.00
CA ARG A 227 0.03 12.25 9.96
C ARG A 227 -0.46 12.61 11.34
N SER A 228 -0.20 11.73 12.31
CA SER A 228 -0.46 11.99 13.72
C SER A 228 0.63 12.89 14.34
N LYS A 229 0.37 13.48 15.50
CA LYS A 229 1.35 14.32 16.21
C LYS A 229 2.36 13.51 17.03
N GLY A 230 2.02 12.28 17.38
CA GLY A 230 2.85 11.37 18.15
C GLY A 230 3.58 10.38 17.26
N TRP A 231 4.23 9.40 17.88
CA TRP A 231 4.68 8.20 17.21
C TRP A 231 4.23 7.00 18.04
N GLN A 232 4.00 5.89 17.33
CA GLN A 232 3.71 4.59 17.86
C GLN A 232 4.99 3.76 17.78
N VAL A 233 5.40 3.16 18.89
CA VAL A 233 6.57 2.25 18.94
C VAL A 233 6.11 0.83 18.69
N SER A 234 6.95 0.06 18.01
CA SER A 234 6.72 -1.36 17.73
C SER A 234 6.67 -2.23 18.98
N ILE A 235 5.82 -3.27 18.94
CA ILE A 235 5.70 -4.29 19.99
C ILE A 235 6.78 -5.37 19.88
N PHE A 236 7.53 -5.40 18.77
CA PHE A 236 8.62 -6.33 18.53
C PHE A 236 10.00 -5.73 18.88
N GLN A 237 10.05 -4.60 19.59
CA GLN A 237 11.30 -3.96 20.02
C GLN A 237 12.34 -3.75 18.90
N ASP A 238 11.88 -3.57 17.66
CA ASP A 238 12.72 -3.28 16.51
C ASP A 238 12.79 -1.78 16.25
N GLU A 239 13.38 -1.38 15.12
CA GLU A 239 13.55 0.02 14.77
C GLU A 239 12.27 0.68 14.24
N ILE A 240 11.18 -0.08 14.09
CA ILE A 240 9.96 0.39 13.46
C ILE A 240 9.20 1.29 14.43
N GLN A 241 8.83 2.46 13.93
CA GLN A 241 7.85 3.33 14.57
C GLN A 241 6.87 3.80 13.49
N GLY A 242 5.73 4.35 13.92
CA GLY A 242 4.70 4.85 13.02
C GLY A 242 4.10 6.16 13.47
N ASN A 243 3.83 7.07 12.55
CA ASN A 243 3.06 8.28 12.74
C ASN A 243 2.16 8.60 11.54
N PHE A 244 2.01 7.68 10.59
CA PHE A 244 1.14 7.81 9.43
C PHE A 244 0.02 6.78 9.45
N ASP A 245 -1.15 7.24 9.05
CA ASP A 245 -2.32 6.38 8.88
C ASP A 245 -2.85 6.53 7.46
N PHE A 246 -3.29 5.42 6.89
CA PHE A 246 -3.76 5.33 5.52
C PHE A 246 -5.16 4.75 5.47
N THR A 247 -5.98 5.28 4.58
CA THR A 247 -7.23 4.65 4.16
C THR A 247 -7.17 4.38 2.67
N ILE A 248 -7.33 3.11 2.28
CA ILE A 248 -7.49 2.69 0.90
C ILE A 248 -8.88 2.07 0.77
N SER A 249 -9.62 2.44 -0.27
CA SER A 249 -10.91 1.84 -0.56
C SER A 249 -11.18 1.72 -2.04
N ARG A 250 -12.02 0.77 -2.43
CA ARG A 250 -12.55 0.70 -3.80
C ARG A 250 -14.02 0.34 -3.80
N LYS A 251 -14.73 0.71 -4.86
CA LYS A 251 -16.11 0.27 -5.04
C LYS A 251 -16.14 -1.17 -5.52
N LEU A 252 -17.20 -1.90 -5.15
CA LEU A 252 -17.56 -3.16 -5.78
C LEU A 252 -17.93 -2.93 -7.24
N THR A 253 -17.55 -3.86 -8.12
CA THR A 253 -18.13 -3.91 -9.46
C THR A 253 -19.58 -4.42 -9.39
N PRO A 254 -20.40 -4.22 -10.44
CA PRO A 254 -21.74 -4.80 -10.50
C PRO A 254 -21.74 -6.32 -10.28
N GLU A 255 -20.77 -7.03 -10.86
CA GLU A 255 -20.64 -8.48 -10.76
C GLU A 255 -20.28 -8.92 -9.34
N GLU A 256 -19.35 -8.22 -8.68
CA GLU A 256 -19.00 -8.47 -7.28
C GLU A 256 -20.18 -8.20 -6.34
N LYS A 257 -20.98 -7.17 -6.64
CA LYS A 257 -22.18 -6.87 -5.87
C LYS A 257 -23.23 -7.97 -6.03
N THR A 258 -23.53 -8.38 -7.26
CA THR A 258 -24.43 -9.51 -7.53
C THR A 258 -23.97 -10.79 -6.85
N PHE A 259 -22.66 -11.09 -6.91
CA PHE A 259 -22.08 -12.25 -6.24
C PHE A 259 -22.39 -12.24 -4.75
N LEU A 260 -22.12 -11.12 -4.07
CA LEU A 260 -22.42 -11.00 -2.65
C LEU A 260 -23.93 -11.11 -2.41
N ASP A 261 -24.78 -10.44 -3.19
CA ASP A 261 -26.24 -10.46 -3.04
C ASP A 261 -26.78 -11.90 -3.05
N GLU A 262 -26.26 -12.74 -3.93
CA GLU A 262 -26.64 -14.15 -4.06
C GLU A 262 -26.10 -15.01 -2.91
N HIS A 263 -24.78 -14.98 -2.67
CA HIS A 263 -24.09 -15.89 -1.75
C HIS A 263 -24.32 -15.54 -0.28
N TYR A 264 -24.58 -14.26 0.01
CA TYR A 264 -24.78 -13.73 1.35
C TYR A 264 -26.20 -13.18 1.55
N SER A 265 -27.18 -13.67 0.76
CA SER A 265 -28.61 -13.28 0.85
C SER A 265 -29.26 -13.53 2.23
N ARG A 266 -28.65 -14.39 3.05
CA ARG A 266 -29.13 -14.70 4.41
C ARG A 266 -28.67 -13.69 5.47
N LEU A 267 -27.69 -12.84 5.15
CA LEU A 267 -27.24 -11.81 6.09
C LEU A 267 -28.32 -10.72 6.24
N SER A 268 -28.48 -10.22 7.46
CA SER A 268 -29.24 -8.98 7.66
C SER A 268 -28.54 -7.78 7.01
N ASP A 269 -29.28 -6.71 6.73
CA ASP A 269 -28.74 -5.47 6.14
C ASP A 269 -27.53 -4.95 6.94
N VAL A 270 -27.57 -5.01 8.27
CA VAL A 270 -26.47 -4.57 9.14
C VAL A 270 -25.23 -5.45 9.00
N GLN A 271 -25.40 -6.77 8.93
CA GLN A 271 -24.29 -7.70 8.70
C GLN A 271 -23.71 -7.52 7.29
N ARG A 272 -24.58 -7.22 6.33
CA ARG A 272 -24.21 -7.01 4.94
C ARG A 272 -23.38 -5.74 4.78
N ASP A 273 -23.82 -4.62 5.35
CA ASP A 273 -23.06 -3.37 5.38
C ASP A 273 -21.70 -3.56 6.05
N LYS A 274 -21.66 -4.34 7.14
CA LYS A 274 -20.41 -4.66 7.84
C LYS A 274 -19.45 -5.47 6.96
N LEU A 275 -19.93 -6.50 6.27
CA LEU A 275 -19.17 -7.31 5.31
C LEU A 275 -18.61 -6.41 4.20
N GLU A 276 -19.48 -5.65 3.52
CA GLU A 276 -19.06 -4.78 2.40
C GLU A 276 -18.03 -3.75 2.86
N LYS A 277 -18.26 -3.09 3.99
CA LYS A 277 -17.33 -2.09 4.53
C LYS A 277 -15.96 -2.68 4.85
N LYS A 278 -15.91 -3.84 5.52
CA LYS A 278 -14.64 -4.51 5.87
C LYS A 278 -13.90 -5.03 4.64
N LEU A 279 -14.65 -5.47 3.61
CA LEU A 279 -14.06 -5.97 2.37
C LEU A 279 -13.52 -4.83 1.49
N THR A 280 -14.23 -3.70 1.42
CA THR A 280 -13.96 -2.62 0.45
C THR A 280 -13.14 -1.45 0.99
N SER A 281 -12.87 -1.42 2.30
CA SER A 281 -12.11 -0.36 2.95
C SER A 281 -11.07 -0.94 3.90
N LEU A 282 -9.82 -0.54 3.69
CA LEU A 282 -8.68 -0.89 4.52
C LEU A 282 -8.14 0.36 5.20
N TYR A 283 -7.94 0.28 6.50
CA TYR A 283 -7.25 1.29 7.30
C TYR A 283 -6.03 0.65 7.94
N PHE A 284 -4.85 1.25 7.77
CA PHE A 284 -3.60 0.70 8.26
C PHE A 284 -2.55 1.80 8.48
N SER A 285 -1.57 1.53 9.34
CA SER A 285 -0.41 2.42 9.57
C SER A 285 0.76 2.09 8.63
N GLU A 286 1.77 2.94 8.56
CA GLU A 286 3.00 2.61 7.82
C GLU A 286 3.81 1.46 8.43
N MET A 287 3.52 1.06 9.67
CA MET A 287 4.17 -0.07 10.34
C MET A 287 3.69 -1.41 9.79
N ALA A 288 2.41 -1.50 9.41
CA ALA A 288 1.77 -2.74 8.96
C ALA A 288 2.53 -3.48 7.84
N PRO A 289 2.97 -2.86 6.72
CA PRO A 289 3.74 -3.59 5.71
C PRO A 289 5.02 -4.23 6.25
N TYR A 290 5.70 -3.58 7.20
CA TYR A 290 6.90 -4.16 7.80
C TYR A 290 6.57 -5.31 8.74
N TYR A 291 5.50 -5.22 9.53
CA TYR A 291 5.06 -6.32 10.38
C TYR A 291 4.64 -7.56 9.57
N ILE A 292 3.92 -7.34 8.47
CA ILE A 292 3.52 -8.43 7.57
C ILE A 292 4.76 -9.05 6.95
N MET A 293 5.69 -8.25 6.43
CA MET A 293 6.93 -8.77 5.82
C MET A 293 7.81 -9.52 6.83
N ARG A 294 8.04 -8.94 8.01
CA ARG A 294 8.99 -9.45 9.00
C ARG A 294 8.47 -10.63 9.80
N TYR A 295 7.19 -10.55 10.16
CA TYR A 295 6.60 -11.39 11.20
C TYR A 295 5.33 -12.09 10.73
N GLY A 296 4.78 -11.77 9.56
CA GLY A 296 3.48 -12.28 9.14
C GLY A 296 2.29 -11.76 9.97
N PHE A 297 2.48 -10.64 10.69
CA PHE A 297 1.50 -10.07 11.61
C PHE A 297 0.74 -8.91 10.96
N TYR A 298 -0.59 -8.97 10.95
CA TYR A 298 -1.46 -7.93 10.34
C TYR A 298 -2.14 -7.03 11.38
N GLU A 299 -1.64 -7.06 12.62
CA GLU A 299 -2.38 -6.65 13.82
C GLU A 299 -3.57 -7.56 14.11
N GLY A 300 -3.93 -7.74 15.39
CA GLY A 300 -5.14 -8.45 15.79
C GLY A 300 -6.40 -7.64 15.47
N HIS A 301 -7.56 -8.07 15.94
CA HIS A 301 -8.87 -7.50 15.61
C HIS A 301 -9.15 -6.13 16.26
N THR A 302 -8.31 -5.15 15.93
CA THR A 302 -8.40 -3.75 16.36
C THR A 302 -8.89 -2.86 15.22
N ALA A 303 -9.00 -1.56 15.47
CA ALA A 303 -9.32 -0.58 14.43
C ALA A 303 -8.20 -0.42 13.38
N TYR A 304 -6.98 -0.91 13.65
CA TYR A 304 -5.79 -0.76 12.82
C TYR A 304 -5.41 -2.05 12.06
N ARG A 305 -6.20 -3.12 12.21
CA ARG A 305 -6.00 -4.39 11.50
C ARG A 305 -5.91 -4.20 9.99
N ALA A 306 -4.76 -4.56 9.43
CA ALA A 306 -4.55 -4.62 8.00
C ALA A 306 -5.12 -5.93 7.44
N GLU A 307 -6.44 -6.08 7.44
CA GLU A 307 -7.13 -7.34 7.16
C GLU A 307 -6.66 -8.06 5.87
N PRO A 308 -6.08 -9.29 5.97
CA PRO A 308 -5.57 -10.04 4.83
C PRO A 308 -6.57 -10.18 3.67
N VAL A 309 -7.83 -10.54 3.95
CA VAL A 309 -8.83 -10.71 2.89
C VAL A 309 -9.09 -9.38 2.16
N ALA A 310 -9.14 -8.26 2.90
CA ALA A 310 -9.36 -6.94 2.34
C ALA A 310 -8.15 -6.47 1.51
N ILE A 311 -6.92 -6.73 1.93
CA ILE A 311 -5.71 -6.45 1.13
C ILE A 311 -5.80 -7.19 -0.21
N ALA A 312 -6.05 -8.49 -0.19
CA ALA A 312 -6.10 -9.31 -1.40
C ALA A 312 -7.21 -8.84 -2.36
N PHE A 313 -8.37 -8.46 -1.81
CA PHE A 313 -9.51 -7.98 -2.59
C PHE A 313 -9.32 -6.58 -3.16
N ILE A 314 -8.91 -5.61 -2.33
CA ILE A 314 -8.79 -4.19 -2.70
C ILE A 314 -7.71 -4.02 -3.75
N PHE A 315 -6.56 -4.68 -3.58
CA PHE A 315 -5.44 -4.60 -4.53
C PHE A 315 -5.58 -5.59 -5.71
N GLY A 316 -6.68 -6.32 -5.82
CA GLY A 316 -6.93 -7.24 -6.94
C GLY A 316 -5.91 -8.37 -7.03
N LEU A 317 -5.42 -8.88 -5.90
CA LEU A 317 -4.55 -10.06 -5.84
C LEU A 317 -5.35 -11.35 -6.05
N LYS A 318 -6.63 -11.33 -5.66
CA LYS A 318 -7.60 -12.42 -5.81
C LYS A 318 -8.97 -11.84 -6.15
N LYS A 319 -9.76 -12.60 -6.91
CA LYS A 319 -11.17 -12.28 -7.17
C LYS A 319 -12.01 -12.59 -5.93
N LEU A 320 -13.16 -11.92 -5.82
CA LEU A 320 -14.08 -12.14 -4.70
C LEU A 320 -14.49 -13.60 -4.53
N SER A 321 -14.80 -14.30 -5.63
CA SER A 321 -15.21 -15.71 -5.59
C SER A 321 -14.07 -16.64 -5.14
N GLU A 322 -12.82 -16.31 -5.44
CA GLU A 322 -11.65 -17.08 -4.99
C GLU A 322 -11.43 -16.89 -3.49
N LEU A 323 -11.61 -15.66 -3.00
CA LEU A 323 -11.52 -15.33 -1.56
C LEU A 323 -12.64 -16.00 -0.78
N ASP A 324 -13.86 -15.94 -1.29
CA ASP A 324 -15.03 -16.59 -0.69
C ASP A 324 -14.82 -18.09 -0.52
N ALA A 325 -14.35 -18.77 -1.58
CA ALA A 325 -14.01 -20.19 -1.52
C ALA A 325 -12.86 -20.49 -0.54
N ALA A 326 -11.80 -19.68 -0.52
CA ALA A 326 -10.70 -19.82 0.43
C ALA A 326 -11.14 -19.64 1.89
N CYS A 327 -12.19 -18.85 2.12
CA CYS A 327 -12.79 -18.61 3.43
C CYS A 327 -13.97 -19.55 3.73
N ASN A 328 -14.10 -20.68 3.03
CA ASN A 328 -15.20 -21.65 3.19
C ASN A 328 -16.60 -21.00 3.14
N HIS A 329 -16.76 -19.98 2.30
CA HIS A 329 -18.01 -19.21 2.14
C HIS A 329 -18.47 -18.47 3.42
N ASP A 330 -17.54 -18.14 4.33
CA ASP A 330 -17.81 -17.37 5.55
C ASP A 330 -16.90 -16.14 5.66
N LEU A 331 -16.96 -15.26 4.65
CA LEU A 331 -16.18 -14.02 4.65
C LEU A 331 -16.49 -13.16 5.88
N LEU A 332 -17.77 -13.07 6.30
CA LEU A 332 -18.12 -12.25 7.46
C LEU A 332 -17.50 -12.80 8.75
N GLY A 333 -17.56 -14.12 8.98
CA GLY A 333 -16.92 -14.75 10.13
C GLY A 333 -15.42 -14.52 10.13
N VAL A 334 -14.73 -14.78 9.02
CA VAL A 334 -13.29 -14.55 8.88
C VAL A 334 -12.91 -13.09 9.16
N LEU A 335 -13.68 -12.12 8.67
CA LEU A 335 -13.38 -10.69 8.84
C LEU A 335 -13.70 -10.14 10.25
N THR A 336 -14.33 -10.94 11.13
CA THR A 336 -14.85 -10.44 12.40
C THR A 336 -14.53 -11.29 13.63
N LYS A 337 -14.18 -12.56 13.45
CA LYS A 337 -13.89 -13.47 14.56
C LYS A 337 -12.45 -13.31 15.01
N HIS A 338 -12.27 -13.04 16.30
CA HIS A 338 -10.96 -12.89 16.93
C HIS A 338 -10.16 -14.21 16.90
N PHE A 339 -8.84 -14.10 16.87
CA PHE A 339 -7.95 -15.25 16.94
C PHE A 339 -7.64 -15.59 18.40
N THR A 340 -8.47 -16.47 18.97
CA THR A 340 -8.35 -16.95 20.35
C THR A 340 -8.08 -18.46 20.35
N LYS A 341 -7.15 -18.93 21.19
CA LYS A 341 -6.93 -20.37 21.45
C LYS A 341 -7.89 -20.93 22.49
#